data_AF-A0A6C0J930-F1
#
_entry.id   AF-A0A6C0J930-F1
#
_cell.length_a   1.000
_cell.length_b   1.000
_cell.length_c   1.000
_cell.angle_alpha   90.00
_cell.angle_beta   90.00
_cell.angle_gamma   90.00
#
_symmetry.space_group_name_H-M   'P 1'
#
loop_
_entity.id
_entity.type
_entity.pdbx_description
1 polymer ?
#
loop_
_entity_poly.entity_id
_entity_poly.type
_entity_poly.pdbx_seq_one_letter_code
_entity_poly.pdbx_strand_id
1 'polypeptide(L)'
;MTWFEEDDIIYGKFNNYKGKHKYAYGFDLDHTIIKPKSGKTFSKDIKDWKFNYDNIVKRLKEINKEYNIVIFTNQKHKTKEYLHAKFADIAEKISIPICFFACVGDSINRKPRLGMLKKFETFGSVLKIYCGDASGRVYSKNKKDFSAADITFAMNANVHFSTPENTFLNEPSSHKIIFPFKPKEELCNYKKLIFPKSMIIMTGSPGSGKSTFVKKWVKHDVIFSNDISGNKKKTLKALNIFLENYNNEIIVIDNTHPLKIDRKTLIDIAKNKQMKTVCIFMDANKEHVKHNLLYRTITSTKHIPFMAANIFFKKLEIPDKSEGFDQMKHVKFCSQSKDKLYYTYLLDK
;
A
#
# COMPACT_ATOMS: atom_id res chain seq x y z
N MET A 1 30.31 5.41 12.86
CA MET A 1 29.07 4.67 12.54
C MET A 1 29.44 3.26 12.11
N THR A 2 28.63 2.26 12.49
CA THR A 2 28.71 0.89 11.93
C THR A 2 27.50 0.67 11.03
N TRP A 3 27.72 0.25 9.78
CA TRP A 3 26.70 0.18 8.73
C TRP A 3 26.34 -1.25 8.35
N PHE A 4 25.10 -1.44 7.93
CA PHE A 4 24.54 -2.71 7.50
C PHE A 4 23.50 -2.50 6.41
N GLU A 5 23.33 -3.50 5.56
CA GLU A 5 22.38 -3.52 4.46
C GLU A 5 21.69 -4.89 4.40
N GLU A 6 20.38 -4.87 4.17
CA GLU A 6 19.56 -6.07 4.03
C GLU A 6 18.31 -5.71 3.22
N ASP A 7 18.08 -6.43 2.11
CA ASP A 7 17.05 -6.12 1.12
C ASP A 7 17.10 -4.64 0.68
N ASP A 8 16.06 -3.87 0.97
CA ASP A 8 15.98 -2.43 0.71
C ASP A 8 16.06 -1.58 1.98
N ILE A 9 16.62 -2.13 3.06
CA ILE A 9 16.95 -1.42 4.30
C ILE A 9 18.46 -1.11 4.33
N ILE A 10 18.76 0.15 4.62
CA ILE A 10 20.09 0.61 5.04
C ILE A 10 19.99 1.04 6.49
N TYR A 11 20.81 0.48 7.38
CA TYR A 11 20.79 0.84 8.80
C TYR A 11 22.18 1.04 9.39
N GLY A 12 22.25 1.95 10.37
CA GLY A 12 23.49 2.40 10.97
C GLY A 12 23.38 2.53 12.48
N LYS A 13 24.45 2.15 13.18
CA LYS A 13 24.59 2.27 14.64
C LYS A 13 25.67 3.30 14.98
N PHE A 14 25.34 4.28 15.81
CA PHE A 14 26.29 5.26 16.35
C PHE A 14 26.69 4.93 17.79
N ASN A 15 27.91 5.33 18.18
CA ASN A 15 28.44 5.19 19.55
C ASN A 15 28.25 3.80 20.16
N ASN A 16 28.53 2.76 19.38
CA ASN A 16 28.35 1.36 19.79
C ASN A 16 26.98 1.13 20.43
N TYR A 17 25.89 1.56 19.77
CA TYR A 17 24.52 1.27 20.17
C TYR A 17 24.39 -0.23 20.53
N LYS A 18 24.40 -0.51 21.84
CA LYS A 18 24.29 -1.86 22.42
C LYS A 18 22.88 -2.11 22.99
N GLY A 19 21.93 -1.21 22.75
CA GLY A 19 20.60 -1.29 23.34
C GLY A 19 20.67 -1.26 24.86
N LYS A 20 21.20 -0.16 25.43
CA LYS A 20 21.38 0.00 26.89
C LYS A 20 20.07 -0.23 27.66
N HIS A 21 18.95 0.09 27.03
CA HIS A 21 17.61 0.00 27.61
C HIS A 21 16.79 -1.14 27.03
N LYS A 22 15.85 -1.67 27.81
CA LYS A 22 14.85 -2.64 27.31
C LYS A 22 13.91 -2.02 26.28
N TYR A 23 13.57 -0.74 26.45
CA TYR A 23 12.59 -0.03 25.64
C TYR A 23 13.23 1.00 24.71
N ALA A 24 12.53 1.30 23.62
CA ALA A 24 12.96 2.28 22.63
C ALA A 24 11.89 3.35 22.37
N TYR A 25 12.39 4.55 22.07
CA TYR A 25 11.63 5.68 21.55
C TYR A 25 12.05 5.89 20.10
N GLY A 26 11.12 5.66 19.19
CA GLY A 26 11.33 5.78 17.76
C GLY A 26 10.94 7.15 17.22
N PHE A 27 11.63 7.59 16.17
CA PHE A 27 11.37 8.86 15.51
C PHE A 27 11.34 8.68 13.99
N ASP A 28 10.55 9.48 13.28
CA ASP A 28 10.85 9.81 11.89
C ASP A 28 12.05 10.78 11.83
N LEU A 29 12.63 10.97 10.63
CA LEU A 29 13.75 11.87 10.41
C LEU A 29 13.31 13.24 9.89
N ASP A 30 12.73 13.29 8.69
CA ASP A 30 12.56 14.52 7.91
C ASP A 30 11.25 15.19 8.34
N HIS A 31 11.30 16.48 8.70
CA HIS A 31 10.26 17.25 9.39
C HIS A 31 9.92 16.81 10.81
N THR A 32 10.64 15.82 11.35
CA THR A 32 10.55 15.40 12.75
C THR A 32 11.79 15.83 13.54
N ILE A 33 12.95 15.24 13.27
CA ILE A 33 14.24 15.59 13.91
C ILE A 33 14.92 16.74 13.16
N ILE A 34 14.86 16.70 11.83
CA ILE A 34 15.50 17.70 10.95
C ILE A 34 14.48 18.30 9.99
N LYS A 35 14.82 19.43 9.37
CA LYS A 35 14.09 19.98 8.21
C LYS A 35 15.06 20.63 7.22
N PRO A 36 14.66 20.84 5.96
CA PRO A 36 15.51 21.53 4.99
C PRO A 36 15.88 22.94 5.47
N LYS A 37 17.17 23.29 5.39
CA LYS A 37 17.65 24.63 5.74
C LYS A 37 17.15 25.67 4.72
N SER A 38 16.99 25.25 3.47
CA SER A 38 16.52 26.06 2.34
C SER A 38 15.04 26.45 2.40
N GLY A 39 14.26 25.90 3.34
CA GLY A 39 12.82 26.13 3.45
C GLY A 39 11.96 25.38 2.41
N LYS A 40 12.59 24.57 1.55
CA LYS A 40 11.87 23.66 0.64
C LYS A 40 11.22 22.50 1.40
N THR A 41 10.28 21.82 0.74
CA THR A 41 9.65 20.59 1.28
C THR A 41 10.64 19.44 1.39
N PHE A 42 11.61 19.33 0.47
CA PHE A 42 12.62 18.29 0.45
C PHE A 42 14.02 18.90 0.38
N SER A 43 14.99 18.28 1.07
CA SER A 43 16.40 18.68 1.03
C SER A 43 16.95 18.62 -0.40
N LYS A 44 17.66 19.67 -0.83
CA LYS A 44 18.34 19.72 -2.13
C LYS A 44 19.55 18.79 -2.20
N ASP A 45 20.31 18.75 -1.13
CA ASP A 45 21.57 18.01 -1.02
C ASP A 45 21.80 17.56 0.44
N ILE A 46 22.95 16.95 0.68
CA ILE A 46 23.34 16.38 1.96
C ILE A 46 23.58 17.43 3.06
N LYS A 47 23.87 18.68 2.71
CA LYS A 47 24.09 19.80 3.64
C LYS A 47 22.82 20.62 3.87
N ASP A 48 21.78 20.44 3.05
CA ASP A 48 20.50 21.13 3.17
C ASP A 48 19.61 20.53 4.28
N TRP A 49 20.08 20.65 5.52
CA TRP A 49 19.32 20.30 6.70
C TRP A 49 19.71 21.16 7.91
N LYS A 50 18.76 21.31 8.83
CA LYS A 50 18.96 21.84 10.19
C LYS A 50 18.04 21.09 11.15
N PHE A 51 18.30 21.15 12.45
CA PHE A 51 17.36 20.61 13.43
C PHE A 51 15.98 21.28 13.29
N ASN A 52 14.92 20.50 13.51
CA ASN A 52 13.56 21.03 13.35
C ASN A 52 13.21 22.05 14.44
N TYR A 53 13.68 21.81 15.67
CA TYR A 53 13.56 22.72 16.81
C TYR A 53 14.92 22.88 17.50
N ASP A 54 15.11 23.99 18.22
CA ASP A 54 16.39 24.30 18.86
C ASP A 54 16.72 23.34 20.02
N ASN A 55 15.71 22.74 20.64
CA ASN A 55 15.86 21.85 21.78
C ASN A 55 15.93 20.36 21.43
N ILE A 56 15.98 19.97 20.15
CA ILE A 56 16.03 18.57 19.68
C ILE A 56 17.11 17.77 20.44
N VAL A 57 18.35 18.27 20.45
CA VAL A 57 19.49 17.56 21.07
C VAL A 57 19.29 17.40 22.58
N LYS A 58 18.84 18.46 23.26
CA LYS A 58 18.56 18.42 24.71
C LYS A 58 17.49 17.37 25.00
N ARG A 59 16.38 17.39 24.27
CA ARG A 59 15.24 16.48 24.48
C ARG A 59 15.60 15.03 24.19
N LEU A 60 16.35 14.76 23.11
CA LEU A 60 16.83 13.41 22.80
C LEU A 60 17.76 12.87 23.89
N LYS A 61 18.65 13.71 24.44
CA LYS A 61 19.51 13.35 25.59
C LYS A 61 18.71 12.99 26.84
N GLU A 62 17.64 13.73 27.12
CA GLU A 62 16.72 13.42 28.23
C GLU A 62 16.03 12.06 28.03
N ILE A 63 15.43 11.84 26.86
CA ILE A 63 14.74 10.58 26.52
C ILE A 63 15.74 9.40 26.56
N ASN A 64 16.98 9.61 26.13
CA ASN A 64 18.00 8.56 26.10
C ASN A 64 18.44 8.08 27.49
N LYS A 65 18.07 8.78 28.57
CA LYS A 65 18.28 8.29 29.94
C LYS A 65 17.45 7.04 30.24
N GLU A 66 16.31 6.86 29.59
CA GLU A 66 15.35 5.78 29.86
C GLU A 66 15.06 4.89 28.64
N TYR A 67 15.28 5.41 27.43
CA TYR A 67 14.96 4.72 26.18
C TYR A 67 16.15 4.67 25.25
N ASN A 68 16.24 3.60 24.47
CA ASN A 68 17.09 3.63 23.29
C ASN A 68 16.44 4.52 22.21
N ILE A 69 17.26 5.26 21.46
CA ILE A 69 16.78 6.13 20.38
C ILE A 69 16.96 5.41 19.04
N VAL A 70 15.86 5.31 18.29
CA VAL A 70 15.87 4.76 16.94
C VAL A 70 15.16 5.69 15.96
N ILE A 71 15.67 5.82 14.75
CA ILE A 71 15.07 6.58 13.67
C ILE A 71 14.63 5.62 12.57
N PHE A 72 13.37 5.70 12.15
CA PHE A 72 12.81 4.97 11.02
C PHE A 72 12.40 5.97 9.94
N THR A 73 13.01 5.90 8.75
CA THR A 73 12.78 6.88 7.69
C THR A 73 12.56 6.24 6.31
N ASN A 74 11.63 6.82 5.54
CA ASN A 74 11.31 6.40 4.18
C ASN A 74 12.16 7.23 3.18
N GLN A 75 13.24 6.66 2.64
CA GLN A 75 14.25 7.35 1.82
C GLN A 75 14.28 6.83 0.38
N LYS A 76 13.10 6.75 -0.26
CA LYS A 76 12.93 6.17 -1.59
C LYS A 76 13.90 6.81 -2.60
N HIS A 77 14.63 5.98 -3.35
CA HIS A 77 15.62 6.39 -4.36
C HIS A 77 16.85 7.17 -3.84
N LYS A 78 17.14 7.15 -2.54
CA LYS A 78 18.40 7.69 -2.01
C LYS A 78 19.50 6.63 -2.07
N THR A 79 20.72 7.06 -2.42
CA THR A 79 21.88 6.15 -2.43
C THR A 79 22.40 5.92 -1.01
N LYS A 80 23.11 4.81 -0.85
CA LYS A 80 23.78 4.44 0.40
C LYS A 80 24.74 5.52 0.87
N GLU A 81 25.57 6.05 -0.05
CA GLU A 81 26.60 7.05 0.25
C GLU A 81 25.96 8.34 0.80
N TYR A 82 24.85 8.77 0.18
CA TYR A 82 24.09 9.90 0.64
C TYR A 82 23.56 9.69 2.07
N LEU A 83 22.97 8.52 2.35
CA LEU A 83 22.39 8.21 3.65
C LEU A 83 23.47 8.04 4.73
N HIS A 84 24.58 7.37 4.41
CA HIS A 84 25.70 7.17 5.32
C HIS A 84 26.27 8.51 5.82
N ALA A 85 26.60 9.40 4.89
CA ALA A 85 27.17 10.69 5.24
C ALA A 85 26.14 11.59 5.94
N LYS A 86 24.86 11.59 5.53
CA LYS A 86 23.80 12.41 6.18
C LYS A 86 23.58 11.94 7.62
N PHE A 87 23.45 10.64 7.83
CA PHE A 87 23.19 10.07 9.16
C PHE A 87 24.41 10.17 10.08
N ALA A 88 25.64 10.07 9.56
CA ALA A 88 26.85 10.29 10.35
C ALA A 88 26.91 11.73 10.89
N ASP A 89 26.70 12.73 10.03
CA ASP A 89 26.70 14.16 10.42
C ASP A 89 25.61 14.45 11.47
N ILE A 90 24.40 13.91 11.28
CA ILE A 90 23.31 14.06 12.26
C ILE A 90 23.66 13.37 13.58
N ALA A 91 24.16 12.14 13.54
CA ALA A 91 24.50 11.37 14.73
C ALA A 91 25.60 12.05 15.56
N GLU A 92 26.62 12.60 14.89
CA GLU A 92 27.70 13.35 15.52
C GLU A 92 27.18 14.59 16.24
N LYS A 93 26.30 15.38 15.61
CA LYS A 93 25.69 16.56 16.24
C LYS A 93 24.77 16.22 17.42
N ILE A 94 24.08 15.08 17.40
CA ILE A 94 23.25 14.63 18.54
C ILE A 94 24.12 14.06 19.66
N SER A 95 25.19 13.33 19.32
CA SER A 95 26.19 12.80 20.26
C SER A 95 25.62 11.88 21.36
N ILE A 96 24.70 10.99 21.01
CA ILE A 96 24.17 9.92 21.89
C ILE A 96 24.12 8.59 21.15
N PRO A 97 24.04 7.42 21.84
CA PRO A 97 23.76 6.15 21.17
C PRO A 97 22.43 6.19 20.42
N ILE A 98 22.49 6.13 19.09
CA ILE A 98 21.34 6.22 18.20
C ILE A 98 21.47 5.21 17.06
N CYS A 99 20.34 4.65 16.62
CA CYS A 99 20.27 3.77 15.46
C CYS A 99 19.36 4.34 14.39
N PHE A 100 19.78 4.28 13.13
CA PHE A 100 19.01 4.74 11.97
C PHE A 100 18.62 3.55 11.11
N PHE A 101 17.39 3.53 10.63
CA PHE A 101 16.86 2.60 9.64
C PHE A 101 16.23 3.41 8.51
N ALA A 102 16.68 3.15 7.29
CA ALA A 102 16.17 3.79 6.09
C ALA A 102 15.69 2.74 5.09
N CYS A 103 14.45 2.86 4.64
CA CYS A 103 13.95 2.08 3.52
C CYS A 103 14.11 2.86 2.21
N VAL A 104 14.88 2.32 1.26
CA VAL A 104 15.16 2.97 -0.04
C VAL A 104 14.22 2.54 -1.17
N GLY A 105 13.38 1.53 -0.91
CA GLY A 105 12.40 0.99 -1.84
C GLY A 105 10.95 1.24 -1.45
N ASP A 106 10.08 0.31 -1.87
CA ASP A 106 8.65 0.31 -1.62
C ASP A 106 8.18 -1.08 -1.14
N SER A 107 8.99 -1.71 -0.28
CA SER A 107 8.80 -3.07 0.24
C SER A 107 8.04 -3.11 1.58
N ILE A 108 7.98 -4.28 2.23
CA ILE A 108 7.51 -4.43 3.62
C ILE A 108 8.24 -3.51 4.61
N ASN A 109 9.40 -2.99 4.26
CA ASN A 109 10.23 -2.14 5.10
C ASN A 109 9.79 -0.68 5.09
N ARG A 110 9.02 -0.24 4.09
CA ARG A 110 8.56 1.16 3.99
C ARG A 110 7.37 1.42 4.93
N LYS A 111 7.49 2.40 5.83
CA LYS A 111 6.38 2.85 6.70
C LYS A 111 5.14 3.18 5.85
N PRO A 112 3.92 2.79 6.26
CA PRO A 112 3.55 2.33 7.60
C PRO A 112 3.76 0.84 7.90
N ARG A 113 4.37 0.11 6.98
CA ARG A 113 4.66 -1.31 7.14
C ARG A 113 5.79 -1.50 8.17
N LEU A 114 5.82 -2.68 8.79
CA LEU A 114 6.64 -2.93 9.98
C LEU A 114 7.99 -3.59 9.72
N GLY A 115 8.44 -3.70 8.47
CA GLY A 115 9.68 -4.41 8.15
C GLY A 115 10.92 -3.85 8.85
N MET A 116 11.11 -2.51 8.84
CA MET A 116 12.21 -1.89 9.61
C MET A 116 12.09 -2.14 11.12
N LEU A 117 10.87 -2.11 11.68
CA LEU A 117 10.64 -2.38 13.11
C LEU A 117 11.00 -3.82 13.47
N LYS A 118 10.54 -4.78 12.68
CA LYS A 118 10.89 -6.19 12.86
C LYS A 118 12.40 -6.40 12.85
N LYS A 119 13.11 -5.73 11.95
CA LYS A 119 14.57 -5.79 11.94
C LYS A 119 15.18 -5.17 13.20
N PHE A 120 14.68 -4.02 13.64
CA PHE A 120 15.12 -3.37 14.86
C PHE A 120 14.94 -4.24 16.11
N GLU A 121 13.80 -4.92 16.25
CA GLU A 121 13.47 -5.76 17.40
C GLU A 121 14.45 -6.95 17.54
N THR A 122 15.12 -7.37 16.47
CA THR A 122 16.19 -8.38 16.55
C THR A 122 17.39 -7.93 17.40
N PHE A 123 17.50 -6.63 17.70
CA PHE A 123 18.53 -6.10 18.60
C PHE A 123 18.14 -6.20 20.09
N GLY A 124 16.98 -6.79 20.41
CA GLY A 124 16.54 -7.05 21.78
C GLY A 124 15.84 -5.88 22.49
N SER A 125 15.58 -4.77 21.77
CA SER A 125 14.86 -3.61 22.31
C SER A 125 13.45 -3.51 21.73
N VAL A 126 12.48 -3.11 22.57
CA VAL A 126 11.07 -3.05 22.22
C VAL A 126 10.62 -1.60 22.04
N LEU A 127 10.07 -1.26 20.87
CA LEU A 127 9.51 0.07 20.61
C LEU A 127 8.27 0.31 21.50
N LYS A 128 8.22 1.45 22.19
CA LYS A 128 7.08 1.85 23.05
C LYS A 128 6.39 3.12 22.61
N ILE A 129 7.15 4.05 22.02
CA ILE A 129 6.65 5.34 21.57
C ILE A 129 7.24 5.62 20.20
N TYR A 130 6.43 6.16 19.29
CA TYR A 130 6.86 6.64 17.99
C TYR A 130 6.47 8.10 17.78
N CYS A 131 7.43 8.92 17.37
CA CYS A 131 7.22 10.34 17.06
C CYS A 131 7.45 10.59 15.57
N GLY A 132 6.51 11.26 14.91
CA GLY A 132 6.64 11.58 13.49
C GLY A 132 5.66 12.66 13.01
N ASP A 133 6.02 13.39 11.97
CA ASP A 133 5.21 14.50 11.44
C ASP A 133 4.07 14.00 10.55
N ALA A 134 4.26 12.87 9.85
CA ALA A 134 3.32 12.29 8.91
C ALA A 134 2.12 11.64 9.64
N SER A 135 1.26 12.48 10.18
CA SER A 135 0.14 12.10 11.05
C SER A 135 -1.23 12.33 10.43
N GLY A 136 -1.29 12.66 9.13
CA GLY A 136 -2.55 12.82 8.39
C GLY A 136 -3.40 14.01 8.85
N ARG A 137 -2.80 15.00 9.53
CA ARG A 137 -3.51 16.17 10.07
C ARG A 137 -4.06 17.04 8.96
N VAL A 138 -5.24 17.60 9.19
CA VAL A 138 -5.86 18.62 8.34
C VAL A 138 -5.83 19.95 9.08
N TYR A 139 -5.05 20.90 8.56
CA TYR A 139 -4.92 22.25 9.13
C TYR A 139 -5.98 23.20 8.57
N SER A 140 -6.33 23.03 7.29
CA SER A 140 -7.38 23.80 6.62
C SER A 140 -7.88 23.06 5.38
N LYS A 141 -8.86 23.63 4.66
CA LYS A 141 -9.42 23.05 3.42
C LYS A 141 -8.36 22.68 2.39
N ASN A 142 -7.27 23.46 2.31
CA ASN A 142 -6.21 23.30 1.31
C ASN A 142 -4.86 22.88 1.90
N LYS A 143 -4.74 22.73 3.23
CA LYS A 143 -3.49 22.40 3.90
C LYS A 143 -3.68 21.18 4.80
N LYS A 144 -2.97 20.10 4.49
CA LYS A 144 -2.93 18.86 5.25
C LYS A 144 -1.52 18.26 5.20
N ASP A 145 -1.23 17.35 6.12
CA ASP A 145 -0.01 16.56 6.06
C ASP A 145 0.06 15.79 4.73
N PHE A 146 1.27 15.60 4.22
CA PHE A 146 1.48 14.93 2.94
C PHE A 146 1.06 13.45 2.99
N SER A 147 1.18 12.81 4.15
CA SER A 147 0.87 11.40 4.39
C SER A 147 0.51 11.18 5.86
N ALA A 148 0.00 9.99 6.17
CA ALA A 148 -0.26 9.52 7.54
C ALA A 148 0.66 8.34 7.91
N ALA A 149 1.82 8.23 7.26
CA ALA A 149 2.71 7.07 7.38
C ALA A 149 3.19 6.82 8.82
N ASP A 150 3.42 7.87 9.61
CA ASP A 150 4.01 7.75 10.95
C ASP A 150 2.96 7.36 11.99
N ILE A 151 1.79 8.00 11.95
CA ILE A 151 0.69 7.62 12.86
C ILE A 151 0.22 6.20 12.56
N THR A 152 0.12 5.82 11.28
CA THR A 152 -0.31 4.47 10.92
C THR A 152 0.77 3.42 11.12
N PHE A 153 2.07 3.76 11.05
CA PHE A 153 3.16 2.92 11.51
C PHE A 153 3.04 2.62 13.01
N ALA A 154 2.80 3.66 13.83
CA ALA A 154 2.61 3.50 15.26
C ALA A 154 1.37 2.64 15.59
N MET A 155 0.25 2.84 14.87
CA MET A 155 -0.95 2.01 15.02
C MET A 155 -0.71 0.55 14.62
N ASN A 156 0.00 0.30 13.52
CA ASN A 156 0.36 -1.05 13.11
C ASN A 156 1.27 -1.74 14.14
N ALA A 157 2.23 -0.99 14.71
CA ALA A 157 3.13 -1.46 15.75
C ALA A 157 2.48 -1.58 17.14
N ASN A 158 1.26 -1.05 17.30
CA ASN A 158 0.56 -0.95 18.58
C ASN A 158 1.38 -0.22 19.67
N VAL A 159 1.94 0.94 19.30
CA VAL A 159 2.75 1.80 20.18
C VAL A 159 2.11 3.18 20.34
N HIS A 160 2.50 3.90 21.41
CA HIS A 160 2.02 5.27 21.60
C HIS A 160 2.57 6.18 20.49
N PHE A 161 1.71 7.04 19.94
CA PHE A 161 2.09 8.00 18.90
C PHE A 161 2.12 9.42 19.47
N SER A 162 3.15 10.19 19.12
CA SER A 162 3.25 11.61 19.41
C SER A 162 3.67 12.39 18.16
N THR A 163 3.25 13.64 18.03
CA THR A 163 3.79 14.52 16.97
C THR A 163 5.10 15.19 17.44
N PRO A 164 5.89 15.78 16.53
CA PRO A 164 7.10 16.52 16.90
C PRO A 164 6.77 17.72 17.80
N GLU A 165 5.67 18.44 17.54
CA GLU A 165 5.23 19.58 18.36
C GLU A 165 4.93 19.14 19.80
N ASN A 166 4.23 18.02 19.97
CA ASN A 166 3.95 17.48 21.30
C ASN A 166 5.24 17.00 22.00
N THR A 167 6.14 16.31 21.29
CA THR A 167 7.37 15.76 21.90
C THR A 167 8.40 16.81 22.27
N PHE A 168 8.56 17.84 21.42
CA PHE A 168 9.63 18.83 21.54
C PHE A 168 9.15 20.19 22.05
N LEU A 169 7.90 20.59 21.81
CA LEU A 169 7.36 21.89 22.26
C LEU A 169 6.34 21.75 23.39
N ASN A 170 5.91 20.52 23.73
CA ASN A 170 4.77 20.25 24.62
C ASN A 170 3.46 20.88 24.11
N GLU A 171 3.30 20.94 22.78
CA GLU A 171 2.13 21.49 22.12
C GLU A 171 1.31 20.35 21.47
N PRO A 172 0.25 19.85 22.13
CA PRO A 172 -0.58 18.81 21.56
C PRO A 172 -1.42 19.34 20.39
N SER A 173 -1.53 18.55 19.32
CA SER A 173 -2.37 18.88 18.17
C SER A 173 -3.81 18.38 18.36
N SER A 174 -4.79 19.25 18.15
CA SER A 174 -6.23 18.92 18.11
C SER A 174 -6.79 18.75 16.69
N HIS A 175 -5.92 18.78 15.66
CA HIS A 175 -6.34 18.69 14.27
C HIS A 175 -7.03 17.37 13.93
N LYS A 176 -8.03 17.44 13.03
CA LYS A 176 -8.66 16.27 12.44
C LYS A 176 -7.62 15.44 11.66
N ILE A 177 -7.67 14.13 11.84
CA ILE A 177 -6.80 13.17 11.13
C ILE A 177 -7.60 12.49 10.01
N ILE A 178 -6.98 12.35 8.83
CA ILE A 178 -7.46 11.49 7.75
C ILE A 178 -6.56 10.26 7.69
N PHE A 179 -7.15 9.09 7.94
CA PHE A 179 -6.44 7.83 7.82
C PHE A 179 -6.53 7.27 6.39
N PRO A 180 -5.45 6.63 5.90
CA PRO A 180 -5.47 5.88 4.66
C PRO A 180 -6.36 4.65 4.81
N PHE A 181 -6.69 4.02 3.68
CA PHE A 181 -7.55 2.84 3.69
C PHE A 181 -6.92 1.69 4.50
N LYS A 182 -7.74 1.09 5.37
CA LYS A 182 -7.46 -0.15 6.10
C LYS A 182 -8.62 -1.12 5.88
N PRO A 183 -8.36 -2.36 5.42
CA PRO A 183 -9.42 -3.35 5.32
C PRO A 183 -10.00 -3.69 6.69
N LYS A 184 -11.31 -3.95 6.72
CA LYS A 184 -11.96 -4.54 7.90
C LYS A 184 -11.60 -6.01 8.03
N GLU A 185 -11.43 -6.48 9.26
CA GLU A 185 -11.24 -7.89 9.61
C GLU A 185 -12.56 -8.67 9.51
N GLU A 186 -13.16 -8.67 8.32
CA GLU A 186 -14.40 -9.38 8.02
C GLU A 186 -14.13 -10.37 6.88
N LEU A 187 -14.26 -11.66 7.19
CA LEU A 187 -14.13 -12.74 6.21
C LEU A 187 -15.43 -12.90 5.44
N CYS A 188 -15.35 -13.11 4.13
CA CYS A 188 -16.57 -13.27 3.33
C CYS A 188 -17.11 -14.66 3.38
N ASN A 189 -18.43 -14.69 3.22
CA ASN A 189 -19.17 -15.85 2.81
C ASN A 189 -19.82 -15.61 1.42
N TYR A 190 -19.01 -15.68 0.36
CA TYR A 190 -19.57 -15.66 -1.00
C TYR A 190 -20.24 -17.00 -1.29
N LYS A 191 -21.45 -16.95 -1.85
CA LYS A 191 -22.13 -18.14 -2.37
C LYS A 191 -21.61 -18.46 -3.77
N LYS A 192 -21.51 -19.76 -4.08
CA LYS A 192 -21.17 -20.22 -5.42
C LYS A 192 -22.27 -19.79 -6.39
N LEU A 193 -21.88 -19.10 -7.45
CA LEU A 193 -22.72 -18.65 -8.54
C LEU A 193 -22.75 -19.73 -9.62
N ILE A 194 -23.96 -20.11 -9.98
CA ILE A 194 -24.24 -21.08 -11.04
C ILE A 194 -25.17 -20.36 -12.01
N PHE A 195 -24.75 -20.34 -13.27
CA PHE A 195 -25.52 -19.79 -14.36
C PHE A 195 -25.84 -20.90 -15.35
N PRO A 196 -26.94 -20.79 -16.11
CA PRO A 196 -27.15 -21.63 -17.27
C PRO A 196 -26.11 -21.30 -18.36
N LYS A 197 -26.21 -21.97 -19.50
CA LYS A 197 -25.39 -21.73 -20.71
C LYS A 197 -25.25 -20.22 -20.98
N SER A 198 -24.07 -19.68 -20.70
CA SER A 198 -23.87 -18.23 -20.69
C SER A 198 -22.43 -17.82 -20.97
N MET A 199 -22.29 -16.60 -21.49
CA MET A 199 -21.06 -15.84 -21.52
C MET A 199 -21.04 -14.89 -20.31
N ILE A 200 -20.13 -15.15 -19.38
CA ILE A 200 -19.91 -14.36 -18.18
C ILE A 200 -18.81 -13.34 -18.46
N ILE A 201 -19.15 -12.06 -18.43
CA ILE A 201 -18.25 -10.94 -18.69
C ILE A 201 -17.86 -10.33 -17.35
N MET A 202 -16.60 -10.51 -16.95
CA MET A 202 -16.09 -9.91 -15.73
C MET A 202 -15.82 -8.42 -15.96
N THR A 203 -16.25 -7.56 -15.04
CA THR A 203 -15.90 -6.14 -15.04
C THR A 203 -15.28 -5.76 -13.70
N GLY A 204 -14.14 -5.08 -13.70
CA GLY A 204 -13.48 -4.66 -12.47
C GLY A 204 -11.98 -4.40 -12.62
N SER A 205 -11.43 -3.59 -11.71
CA SER A 205 -10.03 -3.16 -11.77
C SER A 205 -9.05 -4.34 -11.72
N PRO A 206 -7.87 -4.26 -12.35
CA PRO A 206 -6.73 -5.08 -11.93
C PRO A 206 -6.56 -4.98 -10.41
N GLY A 207 -6.36 -6.11 -9.72
CA GLY A 207 -6.27 -6.14 -8.25
C GLY A 207 -7.60 -6.21 -7.49
N SER A 208 -8.76 -6.15 -8.14
CA SER A 208 -10.07 -6.28 -7.45
C SER A 208 -10.46 -7.71 -7.07
N GLY A 209 -9.62 -8.71 -7.38
CA GLY A 209 -9.89 -10.11 -7.06
C GLY A 209 -10.70 -10.90 -8.08
N LYS A 210 -11.01 -10.35 -9.27
CA LYS A 210 -11.78 -11.03 -10.35
C LYS A 210 -11.37 -12.48 -10.59
N SER A 211 -10.10 -12.72 -10.91
CA SER A 211 -9.61 -14.06 -11.25
C SER A 211 -9.73 -15.04 -10.08
N THR A 212 -9.48 -14.58 -8.86
CA THR A 212 -9.72 -15.38 -7.64
C THR A 212 -11.21 -15.63 -7.45
N PHE A 213 -12.05 -14.65 -7.76
CA PHE A 213 -13.49 -14.75 -7.61
C PHE A 213 -14.09 -15.80 -8.56
N VAL A 214 -13.73 -15.72 -9.84
CA VAL A 214 -14.12 -16.69 -10.87
C VAL A 214 -13.71 -18.11 -10.47
N LYS A 215 -12.45 -18.31 -10.11
CA LYS A 215 -11.91 -19.64 -9.76
C LYS A 215 -12.63 -20.30 -8.59
N LYS A 216 -13.06 -19.52 -7.59
CA LYS A 216 -13.61 -20.07 -6.34
C LYS A 216 -15.14 -20.12 -6.32
N TRP A 217 -15.80 -19.10 -6.86
CA TRP A 217 -17.24 -18.90 -6.67
C TRP A 217 -18.04 -18.85 -7.97
N VAL A 218 -17.46 -19.04 -9.14
CA VAL A 218 -18.23 -19.09 -10.40
C VAL A 218 -18.06 -20.48 -11.01
N LYS A 219 -19.16 -21.22 -11.19
CA LYS A 219 -19.13 -22.44 -12.02
C LYS A 219 -18.93 -22.04 -13.48
N HIS A 220 -17.94 -22.60 -14.13
CA HIS A 220 -17.57 -22.33 -15.52
C HIS A 220 -16.86 -23.52 -16.13
N ASP A 221 -16.82 -23.58 -17.46
CA ASP A 221 -16.15 -24.64 -18.22
C ASP A 221 -14.86 -24.11 -18.88
N VAL A 222 -14.87 -22.88 -19.39
CA VAL A 222 -13.72 -22.27 -20.10
C VAL A 222 -13.51 -20.82 -19.68
N ILE A 223 -12.24 -20.40 -19.55
CA ILE A 223 -11.85 -19.01 -19.27
C ILE A 223 -11.02 -18.46 -20.44
N PHE A 224 -11.38 -17.27 -20.90
CA PHE A 224 -10.56 -16.44 -21.78
C PHE A 224 -10.08 -15.19 -21.04
N SER A 225 -8.79 -14.83 -21.21
CA SER A 225 -8.24 -13.59 -20.69
C SER A 225 -7.04 -13.10 -21.50
N ASN A 226 -6.73 -11.82 -21.34
CA ASN A 226 -5.50 -11.22 -21.87
C ASN A 226 -4.26 -11.79 -21.17
N ASP A 227 -4.37 -12.23 -19.91
CA ASP A 227 -3.26 -12.86 -19.19
C ASP A 227 -2.91 -14.24 -19.79
N ILE A 228 -3.90 -14.97 -20.37
CA ILE A 228 -3.69 -16.27 -21.03
C ILE A 228 -3.21 -16.08 -22.47
N SER A 229 -3.85 -15.19 -23.23
CA SER A 229 -3.61 -15.05 -24.67
C SER A 229 -2.65 -13.91 -25.04
N GLY A 230 -2.23 -13.10 -24.08
CA GLY A 230 -1.32 -11.96 -24.19
C GLY A 230 -1.99 -10.61 -24.47
N ASN A 231 -3.08 -10.55 -25.24
CA ASN A 231 -3.76 -9.28 -25.53
C ASN A 231 -5.22 -9.44 -25.97
N LYS A 232 -5.94 -8.30 -26.07
CA LYS A 232 -7.37 -8.25 -26.44
C LYS A 232 -7.65 -8.89 -27.81
N LYS A 233 -6.84 -8.60 -28.84
CA LYS A 233 -7.04 -9.13 -30.20
C LYS A 233 -6.88 -10.65 -30.23
N LYS A 234 -5.86 -11.17 -29.55
CA LYS A 234 -5.63 -12.62 -29.42
C LYS A 234 -6.73 -13.30 -28.60
N THR A 235 -7.21 -12.68 -27.53
CA THR A 235 -8.35 -13.18 -26.74
C THR A 235 -9.60 -13.32 -27.61
N LEU A 236 -9.96 -12.26 -28.36
CA LEU A 236 -11.13 -12.27 -29.22
C LEU A 236 -10.99 -13.29 -30.36
N LYS A 237 -9.80 -13.43 -30.96
CA LYS A 237 -9.55 -14.47 -31.96
C LYS A 237 -9.76 -15.87 -31.39
N ALA A 238 -9.18 -16.16 -30.22
CA ALA A 238 -9.31 -17.46 -29.57
C ALA A 238 -10.77 -17.75 -29.17
N LEU A 239 -11.49 -16.75 -28.66
CA LEU A 239 -12.91 -16.86 -28.36
C LEU A 239 -13.73 -17.19 -29.61
N ASN A 240 -13.51 -16.48 -30.72
CA ASN A 240 -14.25 -16.71 -31.95
C ASN A 240 -14.01 -18.12 -32.52
N ILE A 241 -12.75 -18.58 -32.54
CA ILE A 241 -12.40 -19.95 -32.96
C ILE A 241 -13.10 -20.98 -32.07
N PHE A 242 -13.07 -20.78 -30.75
CA PHE A 242 -13.78 -21.67 -29.82
C PHE A 242 -15.29 -21.73 -30.11
N LEU A 243 -15.90 -20.58 -30.41
CA LEU A 243 -17.32 -20.46 -30.69
C LEU A 243 -17.76 -21.08 -32.03
N GLU A 244 -16.84 -21.48 -32.92
CA GLU A 244 -17.16 -22.24 -34.13
C GLU A 244 -17.71 -23.63 -33.79
N ASN A 245 -17.20 -24.26 -32.73
CA ASN A 245 -17.62 -25.57 -32.25
C ASN A 245 -18.28 -25.50 -30.87
N TYR A 246 -18.99 -24.39 -30.58
CA TYR A 246 -19.63 -24.15 -29.29
C TYR A 246 -20.62 -25.27 -28.95
N ASN A 247 -20.42 -25.93 -27.81
CA ASN A 247 -21.27 -27.01 -27.31
C ASN A 247 -21.82 -26.67 -25.93
N ASN A 248 -22.43 -25.49 -25.82
CA ASN A 248 -23.20 -25.06 -24.64
C ASN A 248 -22.39 -24.84 -23.36
N GLU A 249 -21.08 -24.63 -23.47
CA GLU A 249 -20.21 -24.34 -22.34
C GLU A 249 -20.55 -22.99 -21.67
N ILE A 250 -20.26 -22.90 -20.37
CA ILE A 250 -20.25 -21.66 -19.61
C ILE A 250 -18.87 -21.01 -19.77
N ILE A 251 -18.84 -19.89 -20.49
CA ILE A 251 -17.62 -19.19 -20.88
C ILE A 251 -17.43 -17.98 -19.97
N VAL A 252 -16.23 -17.80 -19.41
CA VAL A 252 -15.86 -16.60 -18.66
C VAL A 252 -14.83 -15.78 -19.44
N ILE A 253 -15.08 -14.47 -19.58
CA ILE A 253 -14.09 -13.52 -20.09
C ILE A 253 -13.53 -12.71 -18.90
N ASP A 254 -12.39 -13.16 -18.35
CA ASP A 254 -11.74 -12.57 -17.18
C ASP A 254 -10.75 -11.47 -17.58
N ASN A 255 -11.31 -10.35 -18.05
CA ASN A 255 -10.58 -9.11 -18.33
C ASN A 255 -11.19 -7.96 -17.51
N THR A 256 -10.68 -6.73 -17.67
CA THR A 256 -11.09 -5.60 -16.83
C THR A 256 -12.38 -4.92 -17.29
N HIS A 257 -12.56 -4.79 -18.60
CA HIS A 257 -13.73 -4.19 -19.29
C HIS A 257 -14.29 -2.88 -18.66
N PRO A 258 -13.46 -1.82 -18.47
CA PRO A 258 -13.95 -0.56 -17.90
C PRO A 258 -14.97 0.16 -18.78
N LEU A 259 -14.87 0.06 -20.11
CA LEU A 259 -15.69 0.80 -21.06
C LEU A 259 -16.91 -0.01 -21.52
N LYS A 260 -18.05 0.66 -21.73
CA LYS A 260 -19.28 0.09 -22.29
C LYS A 260 -19.04 -0.54 -23.65
N ILE A 261 -18.24 0.11 -24.52
CA ILE A 261 -17.96 -0.40 -25.86
C ILE A 261 -17.26 -1.77 -25.84
N ASP A 262 -16.36 -1.98 -24.88
CA ASP A 262 -15.65 -3.26 -24.73
C ASP A 262 -16.60 -4.38 -24.33
N ARG A 263 -17.56 -4.08 -23.43
CA ARG A 263 -18.58 -5.02 -22.99
C ARG A 263 -19.59 -5.29 -24.10
N LYS A 264 -20.04 -4.26 -24.81
CA LYS A 264 -20.95 -4.36 -25.96
C LYS A 264 -20.43 -5.32 -27.02
N THR A 265 -19.15 -5.25 -27.38
CA THR A 265 -18.55 -6.20 -28.35
C THR A 265 -18.77 -7.65 -27.93
N LEU A 266 -18.60 -7.99 -26.65
CA LEU A 266 -18.79 -9.35 -26.14
C LEU A 266 -20.27 -9.73 -26.06
N ILE A 267 -21.13 -8.79 -25.67
CA ILE A 267 -22.59 -8.99 -25.67
C ILE A 267 -23.08 -9.33 -27.07
N ASP A 268 -22.63 -8.59 -28.08
CA ASP A 268 -23.04 -8.80 -29.48
C ASP A 268 -22.56 -10.18 -29.98
N ILE A 269 -21.33 -10.60 -29.63
CA ILE A 269 -20.82 -11.96 -29.94
C ILE A 269 -21.70 -13.04 -29.30
N ALA A 270 -22.04 -12.90 -28.02
CA ALA A 270 -22.87 -13.86 -27.30
C ALA A 270 -24.28 -13.96 -27.91
N LYS A 271 -24.89 -12.82 -28.27
CA LYS A 271 -26.21 -12.77 -28.91
C LYS A 271 -26.23 -13.48 -30.26
N ASN A 272 -25.19 -13.30 -31.08
CA ASN A 272 -25.07 -13.99 -32.37
C ASN A 272 -25.00 -15.52 -32.23
N LYS A 273 -24.55 -16.02 -31.08
CA LYS A 273 -24.51 -17.44 -30.73
C LYS A 273 -25.68 -17.86 -29.84
N GLN A 274 -26.70 -17.02 -29.68
CA GLN A 274 -27.90 -17.25 -28.86
C GLN A 274 -27.57 -17.59 -27.39
N MET A 275 -26.44 -17.11 -26.88
CA MET A 275 -26.00 -17.32 -25.50
C MET A 275 -26.59 -16.24 -24.58
N LYS A 276 -26.88 -16.64 -23.33
CA LYS A 276 -27.19 -15.67 -22.27
C LYS A 276 -25.93 -14.91 -21.85
N THR A 277 -26.10 -13.65 -21.48
CA THR A 277 -25.00 -12.77 -21.06
C THR A 277 -25.13 -12.40 -19.59
N VAL A 278 -24.04 -12.58 -18.84
CA VAL A 278 -23.99 -12.25 -17.41
C VAL A 278 -22.86 -11.26 -17.17
N CYS A 279 -23.15 -10.09 -16.61
CA CYS A 279 -22.11 -9.21 -16.09
C CYS A 279 -21.83 -9.54 -14.62
N ILE A 280 -20.58 -9.82 -14.27
CA ILE A 280 -20.14 -9.84 -12.88
C ILE A 280 -19.24 -8.62 -12.65
N PHE A 281 -19.76 -7.62 -11.96
CA PHE A 281 -19.02 -6.40 -11.61
C PHE A 281 -18.40 -6.55 -10.22
N MET A 282 -17.07 -6.61 -10.16
CA MET A 282 -16.30 -6.56 -8.92
C MET A 282 -16.18 -5.12 -8.44
N ASP A 283 -17.10 -4.72 -7.58
CA ASP A 283 -17.25 -3.37 -7.03
C ASP A 283 -16.29 -3.14 -5.84
N ALA A 284 -15.00 -3.19 -6.15
CA ALA A 284 -13.94 -2.81 -5.22
C ALA A 284 -13.58 -1.34 -5.46
N ASN A 285 -13.58 -0.53 -4.40
CA ASN A 285 -13.17 0.87 -4.52
C ASN A 285 -11.66 0.99 -4.83
N LYS A 286 -11.25 2.17 -5.28
CA LYS A 286 -9.87 2.44 -5.72
C LYS A 286 -8.82 2.21 -4.65
N GLU A 287 -9.08 2.62 -3.41
CA GLU A 287 -8.11 2.48 -2.32
C GLU A 287 -8.00 1.02 -1.88
N HIS A 288 -9.10 0.27 -1.90
CA HIS A 288 -9.07 -1.18 -1.70
C HIS A 288 -8.23 -1.88 -2.76
N VAL A 289 -8.43 -1.53 -4.03
CA VAL A 289 -7.64 -2.10 -5.12
C VAL A 289 -6.14 -1.81 -4.92
N LYS A 290 -5.76 -0.57 -4.62
CA LYS A 290 -4.34 -0.24 -4.36
C LYS A 290 -3.79 -1.03 -3.18
N HIS A 291 -4.57 -1.18 -2.11
CA HIS A 291 -4.21 -2.00 -0.96
C HIS A 291 -3.96 -3.46 -1.37
N ASN A 292 -4.86 -4.06 -2.15
CA ASN A 292 -4.69 -5.42 -2.68
C ASN A 292 -3.46 -5.54 -3.57
N LEU A 293 -3.20 -4.56 -4.43
CA LEU A 293 -2.03 -4.54 -5.29
C LEU A 293 -0.74 -4.47 -4.48
N LEU A 294 -0.70 -3.60 -3.47
CA LEU A 294 0.46 -3.47 -2.59
C LEU A 294 0.68 -4.72 -1.74
N TYR A 295 -0.39 -5.26 -1.16
CA TYR A 295 -0.34 -6.52 -0.42
C TYR A 295 0.24 -7.63 -1.30
N ARG A 296 -0.22 -7.77 -2.54
CA ARG A 296 0.31 -8.76 -3.49
C ARG A 296 1.76 -8.49 -3.86
N THR A 297 2.17 -7.24 -4.06
CA THR A 297 3.57 -6.90 -4.31
C THR A 297 4.46 -7.32 -3.14
N ILE A 298 3.96 -7.21 -1.92
CA ILE A 298 4.70 -7.55 -0.71
C ILE A 298 4.74 -9.06 -0.47
N THR A 299 3.64 -9.78 -0.71
CA THR A 299 3.52 -11.22 -0.40
C THR A 299 3.75 -12.15 -1.59
N SER A 300 3.86 -11.61 -2.81
CA SER A 300 4.05 -12.39 -4.03
C SER A 300 5.00 -11.68 -5.01
N THR A 301 5.56 -12.43 -5.96
CA THR A 301 6.50 -11.90 -6.96
C THR A 301 5.84 -11.11 -8.10
N LYS A 302 4.49 -11.14 -8.24
CA LYS A 302 3.78 -10.46 -9.33
C LYS A 302 3.40 -9.03 -8.93
N HIS A 303 4.26 -8.06 -9.25
CA HIS A 303 3.99 -6.63 -9.12
C HIS A 303 3.05 -6.13 -10.22
N ILE A 304 1.93 -5.51 -9.84
CA ILE A 304 1.05 -4.78 -10.77
C ILE A 304 1.07 -3.30 -10.35
N PRO A 305 1.56 -2.38 -11.20
CA PRO A 305 1.62 -0.97 -10.86
C PRO A 305 0.23 -0.37 -10.57
N PHE A 306 0.16 0.55 -9.62
CA PHE A 306 -1.07 1.31 -9.34
C PHE A 306 -1.59 2.08 -10.57
N MET A 307 -0.72 2.37 -11.54
CA MET A 307 -1.10 3.02 -12.80
C MET A 307 -2.21 2.24 -13.52
N ALA A 308 -2.17 0.90 -13.52
CA ALA A 308 -3.19 0.09 -14.16
C ALA A 308 -4.57 0.27 -13.49
N ALA A 309 -4.61 0.33 -12.16
CA ALA A 309 -5.83 0.63 -11.42
C ALA A 309 -6.31 2.07 -11.69
N ASN A 310 -5.40 3.05 -11.69
CA ASN A 310 -5.74 4.45 -11.97
C ASN A 310 -6.37 4.62 -13.36
N ILE A 311 -5.80 3.97 -14.39
CA ILE A 311 -6.34 4.00 -15.76
C ILE A 311 -7.72 3.35 -15.79
N PHE A 312 -7.91 2.21 -15.10
CA PHE A 312 -9.20 1.55 -15.02
C PHE A 312 -10.28 2.49 -14.44
N PHE A 313 -10.04 3.07 -13.25
CA PHE A 313 -11.04 3.94 -12.61
C PHE A 313 -11.28 5.24 -13.38
N LYS A 314 -10.29 5.74 -14.14
CA LYS A 314 -10.49 6.90 -15.03
C LYS A 314 -11.41 6.56 -16.21
N LYS A 315 -11.38 5.32 -16.71
CA LYS A 315 -12.16 4.85 -17.86
C LYS A 315 -13.47 4.17 -17.47
N LEU A 316 -13.71 3.91 -16.19
CA LEU A 316 -14.82 3.08 -15.75
C LEU A 316 -16.16 3.75 -16.07
N GLU A 317 -16.90 3.15 -16.97
CA GLU A 317 -18.32 3.37 -17.15
C GLU A 317 -19.04 2.25 -16.39
N ILE A 318 -19.75 2.61 -15.31
CA ILE A 318 -20.41 1.62 -14.42
C ILE A 318 -21.33 0.73 -15.27
N PRO A 319 -21.18 -0.61 -15.19
CA PRO A 319 -22.05 -1.52 -15.92
C PRO A 319 -23.51 -1.33 -15.54
N ASP A 320 -24.40 -1.36 -16.54
CA ASP A 320 -25.83 -1.22 -16.32
C ASP A 320 -26.65 -2.10 -17.28
N LYS A 321 -27.94 -2.29 -16.95
CA LYS A 321 -28.83 -3.19 -17.70
C LYS A 321 -29.09 -2.75 -19.14
N SER A 322 -28.99 -1.45 -19.44
CA SER A 322 -29.25 -0.91 -20.79
C SER A 322 -28.22 -1.38 -21.82
N GLU A 323 -27.07 -1.89 -21.39
CA GLU A 323 -26.08 -2.52 -22.27
C GLU A 323 -26.58 -3.83 -22.90
N GLY A 324 -27.66 -4.42 -22.35
CA GLY A 324 -28.31 -5.61 -22.89
C GLY A 324 -27.82 -6.92 -22.29
N PHE A 325 -27.35 -6.90 -21.04
CA PHE A 325 -27.08 -8.10 -20.25
C PHE A 325 -28.37 -8.81 -19.81
N ASP A 326 -28.42 -10.14 -19.88
CA ASP A 326 -29.54 -10.93 -19.34
C ASP A 326 -29.54 -10.93 -17.80
N GLN A 327 -28.35 -10.97 -17.18
CA GLN A 327 -28.20 -10.90 -15.73
C GLN A 327 -27.00 -10.04 -15.34
N MET A 328 -27.09 -9.43 -14.15
CA MET A 328 -26.00 -8.67 -13.56
C MET A 328 -25.82 -9.05 -12.08
N LYS A 329 -24.56 -9.23 -11.68
CA LYS A 329 -24.17 -9.43 -10.28
C LYS A 329 -23.16 -8.36 -9.88
N HIS A 330 -23.54 -7.58 -8.88
CA HIS A 330 -22.65 -6.63 -8.22
C HIS A 330 -22.02 -7.31 -7.03
N VAL A 331 -20.71 -7.55 -7.10
CA VAL A 331 -19.95 -8.23 -6.05
C VAL A 331 -19.19 -7.16 -5.29
N LYS A 332 -19.67 -6.82 -4.10
CA LYS A 332 -18.90 -6.01 -3.16
C LYS A 332 -17.66 -6.78 -2.76
N PHE A 333 -16.51 -6.13 -2.82
CA PHE A 333 -15.30 -6.76 -2.34
C PHE A 333 -15.42 -7.05 -0.85
N CYS A 334 -14.91 -8.20 -0.48
CA CYS A 334 -14.66 -8.59 0.87
C CYS A 334 -13.40 -9.48 0.92
N SER A 335 -12.72 -9.49 2.06
CA SER A 335 -11.45 -10.18 2.25
C SER A 335 -11.59 -11.68 2.41
N GLN A 336 -10.57 -12.40 1.93
CA GLN A 336 -10.39 -13.84 2.10
C GLN A 336 -9.05 -14.15 2.76
N SER A 337 -8.29 -13.12 3.13
CA SER A 337 -6.97 -13.28 3.68
C SER A 337 -7.06 -13.76 5.13
N LYS A 338 -6.30 -14.80 5.46
CA LYS A 338 -6.02 -15.19 6.86
C LYS A 338 -4.77 -14.51 7.41
N ASP A 339 -4.03 -13.82 6.55
CA ASP A 339 -2.80 -13.12 6.91
C ASP A 339 -3.14 -11.78 7.56
N LYS A 340 -2.70 -11.62 8.82
CA LYS A 340 -2.88 -10.41 9.61
C LYS A 340 -2.29 -9.17 8.92
N LEU A 341 -1.23 -9.32 8.13
CA LEU A 341 -0.63 -8.21 7.38
C LEU A 341 -1.65 -7.53 6.46
N TYR A 342 -2.56 -8.31 5.86
CA TYR A 342 -3.59 -7.76 4.98
C TYR A 342 -4.48 -6.72 5.68
N TYR A 343 -4.71 -6.88 6.98
CA TYR A 343 -5.59 -6.02 7.75
C TYR A 343 -4.85 -4.87 8.46
N THR A 344 -3.59 -4.65 8.12
CA THR A 344 -2.81 -3.49 8.60
C THR A 344 -2.94 -2.31 7.65
N TYR A 345 -2.50 -1.12 8.07
CA TYR A 345 -2.28 -0.03 7.13
C TYR A 345 -1.09 -0.36 6.23
N LEU A 346 -1.29 -0.51 4.92
CA LEU A 346 -0.20 -0.69 3.95
C LEU A 346 0.08 0.60 3.16
N LEU A 347 -0.97 1.39 2.91
CA LEU A 347 -0.91 2.67 2.20
C LEU A 347 -0.58 3.81 3.18
N ASP A 348 0.14 4.82 2.71
CA ASP A 348 0.49 6.02 3.48
C ASP A 348 -0.45 7.21 3.22
N LYS A 349 -1.39 7.09 2.28
CA LYS A 349 -2.29 8.16 1.80
C LYS A 349 -3.69 7.70 1.46
#